data_AF-A0A6A0HB60-F1
#
_entry.id   AF-A0A6A0HB60-F1
#
_cell.length_a   1.000
_cell.length_b   1.000
_cell.length_c   1.000
_cell.angle_alpha   90.00
_cell.angle_beta   90.00
_cell.angle_gamma   90.00
#
_symmetry.space_group_name_H-M   'P 1'
#
loop_
_entity.id
_entity.type
_entity.pdbx_description
1 polymer ?
#
loop_
_entity_poly.entity_id
_entity_poly.type
_entity_poly.pdbx_seq_one_letter_code
_entity_poly.pdbx_strand_id
1 'polypeptide(L)'
;MGMYGWSRQWEWLGNTLHPHYEGSKASECISDDRIILHTLMHWVFGRDGTGNITLRSVHTQLIKQNLLLISCLEDLTDRCSKLKEPVSLVTADGSIDCQDNPGEQEVTTNHLHQCEVLAALHLLSPGGNLVVKMFTFFESSSVCLLYLICCAFSEVQVFKPITSKLGNSEVYVVGLNYVGREEISVTLDELLKHYLPQAPSMSMFALEDIPSEFVKVVVECARFFKEHQENAIERNARLYLDTSEEAESACQIVQELVWRKFQVRNPIGPIPTNRRILQVDVRWDGNVHPDFGKHKRWSGCIQRLSVDKKLDRISELLLDFVEAYASREHRDLYYKTEDSILENLRLVKGLPFQQVGNSRFCCERSLNLYSVLSSLKCELVSGELLQNKMENKSQKVLYLQGNNKTDHESALSDFNDDTKKLVESVMKDYPDCTFLIDEYPDGSAGPAPSCDVLDRLHELLESHSLPAGATVHLTNMPLLTRLQNGLFVVLSSCFKNVDLHQTLYHFLNSGQSLPPVLKLENLNLDSARRVLDALKDVGWSRGAHKRGVMELLDTFSLIHNDSHKVVCRYNSNLMLIWSSDLLKQIKNVRENPIYLADLKKQLR
;
A
#
# COMPACT_ATOMS: atom_id res chain seq x y z
N MET A 1 -27.58 -3.38 -37.92
CA MET A 1 -26.32 -2.74 -38.40
C MET A 1 -25.53 -2.36 -37.16
N GLY A 2 -24.27 -2.76 -36.92
CA GLY A 2 -23.31 -3.41 -37.79
C GLY A 2 -22.52 -4.53 -37.10
N MET A 3 -22.28 -5.58 -37.88
CA MET A 3 -21.29 -6.63 -37.68
C MET A 3 -19.87 -6.05 -37.87
N TYR A 4 -19.41 -5.21 -36.95
CA TYR A 4 -17.97 -5.00 -36.79
C TYR A 4 -17.54 -5.79 -35.57
N GLY A 5 -17.23 -7.06 -35.83
CA GLY A 5 -16.48 -7.88 -34.90
C GLY A 5 -15.12 -7.23 -34.70
N TRP A 6 -14.98 -6.43 -33.65
CA TRP A 6 -13.69 -6.10 -33.08
C TRP A 6 -13.06 -7.44 -32.65
N SER A 7 -12.26 -8.03 -33.55
CA SER A 7 -11.50 -9.26 -33.34
C SER A 7 -10.15 -8.99 -32.70
N ARG A 8 -9.83 -7.73 -32.40
CA ARG A 8 -8.57 -7.33 -31.77
C ARG A 8 -8.70 -7.46 -30.26
N GLN A 9 -7.84 -8.28 -29.65
CA GLN A 9 -7.55 -8.18 -28.22
C GLN A 9 -6.92 -6.82 -27.96
N TRP A 10 -7.38 -6.14 -26.90
CA TRP A 10 -6.80 -4.87 -26.48
C TRP A 10 -5.40 -5.11 -25.94
N GLU A 11 -4.39 -4.47 -26.54
CA GLU A 11 -3.06 -4.38 -25.97
C GLU A 11 -3.00 -3.10 -25.13
N TRP A 12 -2.60 -3.22 -23.88
CA TRP A 12 -2.63 -2.09 -22.93
C TRP A 12 -1.53 -2.21 -21.91
N LEU A 13 -1.15 -1.07 -21.33
CA LEU A 13 -0.26 -0.96 -20.19
C LEU A 13 -0.91 -0.04 -19.16
N GLY A 14 -0.62 -0.27 -17.89
CA GLY A 14 -1.09 0.55 -16.79
C GLY A 14 0.05 0.97 -15.87
N ASN A 15 -0.06 2.14 -15.26
CA ASN A 15 0.75 2.55 -14.13
C ASN A 15 -0.18 3.00 -13.00
N THR A 16 0.20 2.63 -11.78
CA THR A 16 -0.43 3.05 -10.53
C THR A 16 0.52 2.75 -9.40
N LEU A 17 0.26 3.28 -8.20
CA LEU A 17 1.00 2.88 -7.00
C LEU A 17 0.90 1.37 -6.82
N HIS A 18 2.05 0.72 -6.59
CA HIS A 18 2.13 -0.73 -6.46
C HIS A 18 1.39 -1.17 -5.17
N PRO A 19 0.27 -1.91 -5.26
CA PRO A 19 -0.55 -2.25 -4.08
C PRO A 19 0.19 -3.15 -3.09
N HIS A 20 1.23 -3.85 -3.56
CA HIS A 20 2.14 -4.65 -2.73
C HIS A 20 3.48 -3.98 -2.42
N TYR A 21 3.64 -2.66 -2.65
CA TYR A 21 4.79 -1.93 -2.11
C TYR A 21 4.47 -1.50 -0.68
N GLU A 22 5.04 -2.24 0.27
CA GLU A 22 4.63 -2.18 1.67
C GLU A 22 5.08 -0.90 2.38
N GLY A 23 5.95 -0.10 1.78
CA GLY A 23 6.33 1.22 2.26
C GLY A 23 5.25 2.29 2.05
N SER A 24 4.24 2.04 1.21
CA SER A 24 3.12 2.97 1.02
C SER A 24 2.18 2.96 2.22
N LYS A 25 1.71 4.14 2.65
CA LYS A 25 0.66 4.19 3.66
C LYS A 25 -0.67 3.71 3.08
N ALA A 26 -1.51 3.09 3.90
CA ALA A 26 -2.87 2.71 3.50
C ALA A 26 -3.74 3.91 3.06
N SER A 27 -3.42 5.12 3.51
CA SER A 27 -4.09 6.36 3.06
C SER A 27 -3.62 6.87 1.69
N GLU A 28 -2.48 6.40 1.20
CA GLU A 28 -1.85 6.87 -0.03
C GLU A 28 -2.12 5.92 -1.21
N CYS A 29 -2.14 4.61 -0.96
CA CYS A 29 -2.31 3.59 -1.98
C CYS A 29 -3.57 2.75 -1.74
N ILE A 30 -4.37 2.57 -2.78
CA ILE A 30 -5.53 1.67 -2.75
C ILE A 30 -5.02 0.22 -2.79
N SER A 31 -5.41 -0.56 -1.78
CA SER A 31 -5.02 -1.97 -1.61
C SER A 31 -5.75 -2.95 -2.54
N ASP A 32 -6.74 -2.50 -3.32
CA ASP A 32 -7.48 -3.33 -4.28
C ASP A 32 -6.57 -3.81 -5.41
N ASP A 33 -6.15 -5.06 -5.35
CA ASP A 33 -5.26 -5.66 -6.33
C ASP A 33 -5.97 -6.63 -7.28
N ARG A 34 -7.32 -6.72 -7.28
CA ARG A 34 -8.04 -7.77 -8.01
C ARG A 34 -7.78 -7.78 -9.52
N ILE A 35 -7.64 -6.62 -10.14
CA ILE A 35 -7.23 -6.53 -11.55
C ILE A 35 -5.72 -6.71 -11.68
N ILE A 36 -4.95 -6.01 -10.84
CA ILE A 36 -3.49 -5.97 -10.88
C ILE A 36 -2.89 -7.37 -10.75
N LEU A 37 -3.30 -8.15 -9.74
CA LEU A 37 -2.78 -9.48 -9.45
C LEU A 37 -2.92 -10.44 -10.64
N HIS A 38 -4.04 -10.39 -11.36
CA HIS A 38 -4.30 -11.25 -12.51
C HIS A 38 -3.77 -10.69 -13.84
N THR A 39 -3.25 -9.47 -13.83
CA THR A 39 -2.73 -8.79 -15.02
C THR A 39 -1.36 -8.17 -14.79
N LEU A 40 -0.57 -8.63 -13.81
CA LEU A 40 0.69 -8.02 -13.36
C LEU A 40 1.63 -7.63 -14.52
N MET A 41 1.70 -8.48 -15.55
CA MET A 41 2.48 -8.23 -16.77
C MET A 41 2.07 -6.98 -17.57
N HIS A 42 0.90 -6.39 -17.34
CA HIS A 42 0.43 -5.15 -17.98
C HIS A 42 0.75 -3.91 -17.13
N TRP A 43 1.15 -4.08 -15.87
CA TRP A 43 1.43 -2.98 -14.96
C TRP A 43 2.91 -2.62 -14.94
N VAL A 44 3.20 -1.32 -14.89
CA VAL A 44 4.56 -0.76 -14.85
C VAL A 44 4.72 -0.01 -13.55
N PHE A 45 5.52 -0.58 -12.65
CA PHE A 45 5.78 -0.01 -11.32
C PHE A 45 7.11 0.75 -11.22
N GLY A 46 7.84 0.87 -12.34
CA GLY A 46 9.18 1.45 -12.38
C GLY A 46 10.24 0.59 -11.69
N ARG A 47 11.50 0.94 -11.90
CA ARG A 47 12.66 0.26 -11.28
C ARG A 47 12.72 0.40 -9.77
N ASP A 48 12.07 1.42 -9.23
CA ASP A 48 11.93 1.61 -7.79
C ASP A 48 10.81 0.72 -7.20
N GLY A 49 9.99 0.09 -8.04
CA GLY A 49 8.93 -0.84 -7.64
C GLY A 49 7.76 -0.19 -6.91
N THR A 50 7.73 1.15 -6.79
CA THR A 50 6.68 1.88 -6.06
C THR A 50 5.46 2.15 -6.93
N GLY A 51 5.66 2.25 -8.25
CA GLY A 51 4.66 2.69 -9.21
C GLY A 51 4.31 4.18 -9.10
N ASN A 52 5.00 4.93 -8.26
CA ASN A 52 4.72 6.35 -8.08
C ASN A 52 5.32 7.17 -9.25
N ILE A 53 4.45 7.59 -10.16
CA ILE A 53 4.83 8.41 -11.32
C ILE A 53 5.36 9.80 -10.95
N THR A 54 5.22 10.22 -9.69
CA THR A 54 5.77 11.50 -9.21
C THR A 54 7.21 11.38 -8.68
N LEU A 55 7.77 10.16 -8.57
CA LEU A 55 9.13 9.96 -8.05
C LEU A 55 10.21 10.04 -9.13
N ARG A 56 11.37 10.57 -8.74
CA ARG A 56 12.58 10.61 -9.57
C ARG A 56 13.37 9.31 -9.44
N SER A 57 13.96 8.84 -10.54
CA SER A 57 15.02 7.82 -10.47
C SER A 57 16.25 8.39 -9.74
N VAL A 58 16.56 7.86 -8.55
CA VAL A 58 17.75 8.24 -7.77
C VAL A 58 19.03 7.58 -8.32
N HIS A 59 18.96 6.83 -9.43
CA HIS A 59 20.12 6.10 -9.91
C HIS A 59 21.18 7.02 -10.53
N THR A 60 22.29 7.13 -9.81
CA THR A 60 23.37 8.12 -9.94
C THR A 60 24.36 7.81 -11.08
N GLN A 61 24.08 6.81 -11.92
CA GLN A 61 25.01 6.36 -12.98
C GLN A 61 24.62 6.78 -14.42
N LEU A 62 23.46 7.39 -14.62
CA LEU A 62 23.03 7.94 -15.93
C LEU A 62 22.99 9.47 -15.97
N ILE A 63 23.85 10.13 -15.17
CA ILE A 63 24.10 11.58 -15.27
C ILE A 63 24.82 11.95 -16.59
N LYS A 64 25.24 10.98 -17.41
CA LYS A 64 26.06 11.25 -18.61
C LYS A 64 25.32 11.81 -19.83
N GLN A 65 24.00 12.04 -19.81
CA GLN A 65 23.28 12.56 -21.00
C GLN A 65 22.18 13.61 -20.74
N ASN A 66 22.12 14.28 -19.59
CA ASN A 66 21.19 15.40 -19.34
C ASN A 66 19.67 15.11 -19.55
N LEU A 67 19.26 13.85 -19.69
CA LEU A 67 17.86 13.42 -19.74
C LEU A 67 17.56 12.65 -18.46
N LEU A 68 17.17 13.38 -17.42
CA LEU A 68 16.78 12.83 -16.13
C LEU A 68 15.27 12.55 -16.19
N LEU A 69 14.86 11.33 -16.55
CA LEU A 69 13.44 10.98 -16.56
C LEU A 69 12.94 10.48 -15.19
N ILE A 70 11.63 10.57 -15.01
CA ILE A 70 10.85 9.90 -13.97
C ILE A 70 11.09 8.37 -14.08
N SER A 71 11.35 7.67 -12.97
CA SER A 71 11.71 6.23 -12.98
C SER A 71 10.66 5.36 -13.70
N CYS A 72 9.38 5.63 -13.40
CA CYS A 72 8.25 4.93 -14.01
C CYS A 72 8.09 5.29 -15.49
N LEU A 73 8.40 6.53 -15.89
CA LEU A 73 8.27 6.96 -17.28
C LEU A 73 9.29 6.29 -18.18
N GLU A 74 10.54 6.08 -17.73
CA GLU A 74 11.55 5.35 -18.53
C GLU A 74 11.09 3.92 -18.84
N ASP A 75 10.64 3.20 -17.82
CA ASP A 75 10.18 1.82 -17.97
C ASP A 75 8.86 1.76 -18.76
N LEU A 76 7.95 2.74 -18.59
CA LEU A 76 6.74 2.86 -19.42
C LEU A 76 7.11 3.07 -20.88
N THR A 77 8.04 3.99 -21.19
CA THR A 77 8.49 4.25 -22.55
C THR A 77 9.11 3.00 -23.18
N ASP A 78 10.00 2.31 -22.48
CA ASP A 78 10.59 1.04 -22.95
C ASP A 78 9.51 -0.02 -23.23
N ARG A 79 8.52 -0.15 -22.35
CA ARG A 79 7.44 -1.11 -22.53
C ARG A 79 6.46 -0.74 -23.63
N CYS A 80 6.12 0.55 -23.77
CA CYS A 80 5.31 1.06 -24.86
C CYS A 80 6.00 0.83 -26.21
N SER A 81 7.33 0.97 -26.29
CA SER A 81 8.10 0.72 -27.52
C SER A 81 8.05 -0.73 -28.02
N LYS A 82 7.68 -1.67 -27.13
CA LYS A 82 7.56 -3.11 -27.41
C LYS A 82 6.13 -3.54 -27.74
N LEU A 83 5.16 -2.62 -27.70
CA LEU A 83 3.79 -2.87 -28.14
C LEU A 83 3.76 -3.11 -29.65
N LYS A 84 2.75 -3.83 -30.12
CA LYS A 84 2.59 -4.10 -31.56
C LYS A 84 2.16 -2.88 -32.34
N GLU A 85 1.37 -2.02 -31.69
CA GLU A 85 0.82 -0.81 -32.26
C GLU A 85 1.23 0.41 -31.41
N PRO A 86 1.39 1.59 -32.01
CA PRO A 86 1.64 2.83 -31.27
C PRO A 86 0.49 3.17 -30.30
N VAL A 87 0.82 3.89 -29.23
CA VAL A 87 -0.16 4.28 -28.19
C VAL A 87 -1.12 5.33 -28.74
N SER A 88 -2.33 4.91 -29.11
CA SER A 88 -3.37 5.77 -29.67
C SER A 88 -4.30 6.42 -28.64
N LEU A 89 -4.25 5.97 -27.38
CA LEU A 89 -5.09 6.47 -26.30
C LEU A 89 -4.33 6.39 -24.97
N VAL A 90 -4.33 7.49 -24.22
CA VAL A 90 -3.91 7.52 -22.82
C VAL A 90 -5.08 7.99 -21.97
N THR A 91 -5.33 7.28 -20.88
CA THR A 91 -6.30 7.67 -19.85
C THR A 91 -5.59 7.86 -18.53
N ALA A 92 -5.85 8.95 -17.84
CA ALA A 92 -5.27 9.29 -16.54
C ALA A 92 -6.38 9.60 -15.53
N ASP A 93 -6.35 8.91 -14.39
CA ASP A 93 -7.38 8.98 -13.35
C ASP A 93 -6.76 8.98 -11.94
N GLY A 94 -5.51 9.42 -11.83
CA GLY A 94 -4.81 9.57 -10.56
C GLY A 94 -5.51 10.56 -9.62
N SER A 95 -5.41 10.32 -8.32
CA SER A 95 -5.85 11.27 -7.30
C SER A 95 -5.16 11.00 -5.97
N ILE A 96 -5.28 11.97 -5.06
CA ILE A 96 -4.79 11.90 -3.69
C ILE A 96 -5.99 12.09 -2.77
N ASP A 97 -6.04 11.35 -1.65
CA ASP A 97 -7.14 11.49 -0.70
C ASP A 97 -7.15 12.89 -0.06
N CYS A 98 -8.12 13.71 -0.45
CA CYS A 98 -8.29 15.09 0.02
C CYS A 98 -9.50 15.24 0.97
N GLN A 99 -10.01 14.15 1.56
CA GLN A 99 -11.23 14.20 2.38
C GLN A 99 -11.15 15.15 3.59
N ASP A 100 -9.94 15.39 4.11
CA ASP A 100 -9.75 16.30 5.24
C ASP A 100 -9.68 17.77 4.83
N ASN A 101 -9.37 18.06 3.57
CA ASN A 101 -9.39 19.41 3.03
C ASN A 101 -9.86 19.43 1.56
N PRO A 102 -11.16 19.18 1.30
CA PRO A 102 -11.67 19.08 -0.07
C PRO A 102 -11.59 20.39 -0.85
N GLY A 103 -11.48 21.54 -0.18
CA GLY A 103 -11.30 22.84 -0.83
C GLY A 103 -9.95 23.01 -1.52
N GLU A 104 -8.91 22.31 -1.03
CA GLU A 104 -7.54 22.36 -1.56
C GLU A 104 -7.22 21.20 -2.50
N GLN A 105 -8.25 20.49 -3.00
CA GLN A 105 -8.07 19.31 -3.86
C GLN A 105 -7.28 19.65 -5.14
N GLU A 106 -7.52 20.82 -5.72
CA GLU A 106 -6.84 21.30 -6.92
C GLU A 106 -5.33 21.44 -6.69
N VAL A 107 -4.93 22.17 -5.65
CA VAL A 107 -3.53 22.36 -5.26
C VAL A 107 -2.86 21.02 -4.92
N THR A 108 -3.55 20.19 -4.15
CA THR A 108 -3.00 18.90 -3.65
C THR A 108 -2.71 17.93 -4.80
N THR A 109 -3.57 17.86 -5.81
CA THR A 109 -3.46 16.90 -6.92
C THR A 109 -2.70 17.44 -8.13
N ASN A 110 -2.37 18.73 -8.15
CA ASN A 110 -1.72 19.40 -9.27
C ASN A 110 -0.45 18.69 -9.74
N HIS A 111 0.48 18.35 -8.84
CA HIS A 111 1.73 17.71 -9.23
C HIS A 111 1.49 16.35 -9.91
N LEU A 112 0.54 15.56 -9.41
CA LEU A 112 0.17 14.28 -10.01
C LEU A 112 -0.41 14.47 -11.42
N HIS A 113 -1.38 15.37 -11.59
CA HIS A 113 -1.96 15.64 -12.92
C HIS A 113 -0.92 16.12 -13.92
N GLN A 114 0.03 16.95 -13.48
CA GLN A 114 1.14 17.39 -14.33
C GLN A 114 2.00 16.18 -14.77
N CYS A 115 2.41 15.31 -13.85
CA CYS A 115 3.15 14.09 -14.20
C CYS A 115 2.36 13.18 -15.16
N GLU A 116 1.05 13.00 -14.94
CA GLU A 116 0.19 12.20 -15.81
C GLU A 116 0.06 12.79 -17.23
N VAL A 117 -0.16 14.10 -17.35
CA VAL A 117 -0.24 14.78 -18.65
C VAL A 117 1.10 14.75 -19.37
N LEU A 118 2.22 15.04 -18.69
CA LEU A 118 3.55 14.98 -19.29
C LEU A 118 3.90 13.55 -19.74
N ALA A 119 3.55 12.54 -18.96
CA ALA A 119 3.70 11.14 -19.36
C ALA A 119 2.82 10.83 -20.59
N ALA A 120 1.57 11.30 -20.62
CA ALA A 120 0.70 11.11 -21.77
C ALA A 120 1.26 11.74 -23.05
N LEU A 121 1.71 12.99 -22.99
CA LEU A 121 2.33 13.70 -24.11
C LEU A 121 3.64 13.04 -24.58
N HIS A 122 4.38 12.40 -23.67
CA HIS A 122 5.60 11.67 -24.01
C HIS A 122 5.32 10.33 -24.70
N LEU A 123 4.21 9.65 -24.33
CA LEU A 123 3.90 8.29 -24.76
C LEU A 123 2.94 8.22 -25.97
N LEU A 124 2.07 9.21 -26.15
CA LEU A 124 1.07 9.23 -27.22
C LEU A 124 1.71 9.33 -28.61
N SER A 125 1.19 8.54 -29.55
CA SER A 125 1.51 8.70 -30.97
C SER A 125 0.74 9.88 -31.59
N PRO A 126 1.27 10.53 -32.65
CA PRO A 126 0.52 11.53 -33.41
C PRO A 126 -0.87 11.03 -33.81
N GLY A 127 -1.88 11.90 -33.70
CA GLY A 127 -3.29 11.56 -33.90
C GLY A 127 -3.96 10.82 -32.74
N GLY A 128 -3.21 10.48 -31.68
CA GLY A 128 -3.75 9.86 -30.46
C GLY A 128 -4.64 10.77 -29.64
N ASN A 129 -5.30 10.21 -28.62
CA ASN A 129 -6.24 10.94 -27.76
C ASN A 129 -5.87 10.81 -26.27
N LEU A 130 -6.22 11.83 -25.49
CA LEU A 130 -6.04 11.88 -24.04
C LEU A 130 -7.39 12.04 -23.35
N VAL A 131 -7.60 11.28 -22.27
CA VAL A 131 -8.67 11.54 -21.30
C VAL A 131 -8.03 11.65 -19.92
N VAL A 132 -8.01 12.83 -19.33
CA VAL A 132 -7.41 13.04 -18.00
C VAL A 132 -8.44 13.60 -17.04
N LYS A 133 -8.55 13.00 -15.86
CA LYS A 133 -9.34 13.56 -14.76
C LYS A 133 -8.66 14.83 -14.25
N MET A 134 -9.46 15.87 -14.03
CA MET A 134 -9.08 17.10 -13.34
C MET A 134 -10.20 17.51 -12.37
N PHE A 135 -10.01 18.62 -11.67
CA PHE A 135 -11.01 19.17 -10.75
C PHE A 135 -11.46 20.57 -11.20
N THR A 136 -11.33 21.56 -10.32
CA THR A 136 -11.54 22.96 -10.65
C THR A 136 -10.38 23.52 -11.48
N PHE A 137 -10.61 24.71 -12.06
CA PHE A 137 -9.61 25.47 -12.82
C PHE A 137 -9.44 26.86 -12.20
N PHE A 138 -9.28 26.91 -10.87
CA PHE A 138 -9.13 28.17 -10.13
C PHE A 138 -7.66 28.56 -9.95
N GLU A 139 -6.78 27.58 -9.90
CA GLU A 139 -5.35 27.75 -9.70
C GLU A 139 -4.63 27.98 -11.03
N SER A 140 -3.60 28.84 -10.99
CA SER A 140 -2.79 29.12 -12.18
C SER A 140 -2.15 27.87 -12.77
N SER A 141 -1.83 26.89 -11.92
CA SER A 141 -1.24 25.61 -12.31
C SER A 141 -2.20 24.77 -13.16
N SER A 142 -3.48 24.70 -12.81
CA SER A 142 -4.51 23.99 -13.60
C SER A 142 -4.80 24.71 -14.91
N VAL A 143 -4.86 26.05 -14.89
CA VAL A 143 -5.04 26.87 -16.10
C VAL A 143 -3.88 26.66 -17.07
N CYS A 144 -2.65 26.68 -16.56
CA CYS A 144 -1.46 26.39 -17.35
C CYS A 144 -1.47 24.97 -17.92
N LEU A 145 -1.86 23.97 -17.12
CA LEU A 145 -1.91 22.58 -17.58
C LEU A 145 -2.97 22.40 -18.68
N LEU A 146 -4.14 23.02 -18.54
CA LEU A 146 -5.17 23.02 -19.57
C LEU A 146 -4.68 23.74 -20.85
N TYR A 147 -3.95 24.84 -20.71
CA TYR A 147 -3.35 25.55 -21.85
C TYR A 147 -2.33 24.67 -22.59
N LEU A 148 -1.45 23.97 -21.86
CA LEU A 148 -0.51 23.01 -22.46
C LEU A 148 -1.25 21.92 -23.27
N ILE A 149 -2.35 21.38 -22.73
CA ILE A 149 -3.18 20.40 -23.45
C ILE A 149 -3.78 21.04 -24.71
N CYS A 150 -4.31 22.27 -24.64
CA CYS A 150 -4.81 22.99 -25.82
C CYS A 150 -3.75 23.25 -26.89
N CYS A 151 -2.48 23.44 -26.52
CA CYS A 151 -1.39 23.57 -27.47
C CYS A 151 -0.98 22.23 -28.11
N ALA A 152 -1.25 21.11 -27.43
CA ALA A 152 -0.82 19.78 -27.84
C ALA A 152 -1.87 18.99 -28.64
N PHE A 153 -3.14 19.40 -28.61
CA PHE A 153 -4.24 18.68 -29.26
C PHE A 153 -5.01 19.60 -30.19
N SER A 154 -5.55 19.03 -31.28
CA SER A 154 -6.31 19.80 -32.26
C SER A 154 -7.67 20.25 -31.73
N GLU A 155 -8.26 19.48 -30.82
CA GLU A 155 -9.51 19.80 -30.14
C GLU A 155 -9.43 19.37 -28.68
N VAL A 156 -9.91 20.21 -27.77
CA VAL A 156 -9.98 19.92 -26.33
C VAL A 156 -11.38 20.17 -25.82
N GLN A 157 -11.92 19.21 -25.08
CA GLN A 157 -13.23 19.29 -24.45
C GLN A 157 -13.10 19.10 -22.95
N VAL A 158 -13.86 19.86 -22.15
CA VAL A 158 -14.01 19.61 -20.72
C VAL A 158 -15.39 19.01 -20.48
N PHE A 159 -15.44 17.84 -19.87
CA PHE A 159 -16.64 17.02 -19.76
C PHE A 159 -16.83 16.44 -18.37
N LYS A 160 -18.03 16.57 -17.79
CA LYS A 160 -18.42 15.88 -16.56
C LYS A 160 -19.44 14.79 -16.90
N PRO A 161 -19.06 13.50 -16.93
CA PRO A 161 -19.99 12.42 -17.25
C PRO A 161 -21.05 12.29 -16.15
N ILE A 162 -22.26 11.86 -16.52
CA ILE A 162 -23.36 11.64 -15.56
C ILE A 162 -23.06 10.53 -14.53
N THR A 163 -22.08 9.68 -14.83
CA THR A 163 -21.57 8.63 -13.94
C THR A 163 -20.59 9.18 -12.88
N SER A 164 -20.11 10.42 -13.02
CA SER A 164 -19.40 11.14 -11.97
C SER A 164 -20.38 11.83 -11.02
N LYS A 165 -20.06 11.86 -9.73
CA LYS A 165 -20.96 12.43 -8.71
C LYS A 165 -21.19 13.93 -8.98
N LEU A 166 -22.45 14.34 -9.11
CA LEU A 166 -22.79 15.73 -9.46
C LEU A 166 -22.24 16.78 -8.48
N GLY A 167 -22.16 16.46 -7.18
CA GLY A 167 -21.70 17.40 -6.15
C GLY A 167 -20.18 17.47 -5.96
N ASN A 168 -19.39 16.65 -6.65
CA ASN A 168 -17.92 16.74 -6.57
C ASN A 168 -17.35 17.66 -7.68
N SER A 169 -16.10 18.05 -7.52
CA SER A 169 -15.39 18.93 -8.45
C SER A 169 -14.82 18.20 -9.68
N GLU A 170 -14.98 16.88 -9.77
CA GLU A 170 -14.35 16.06 -10.81
C GLU A 170 -14.90 16.37 -12.20
N VAL A 171 -13.99 16.60 -13.14
CA VAL A 171 -14.23 16.77 -14.58
C VAL A 171 -13.18 15.99 -15.35
N TYR A 172 -13.41 15.76 -16.64
CA TYR A 172 -12.46 15.11 -17.53
C TYR A 172 -12.10 16.06 -18.66
N VAL A 173 -10.81 16.27 -18.88
CA VAL A 173 -10.29 16.96 -20.06
C VAL A 173 -10.00 15.91 -21.12
N VAL A 174 -10.62 16.07 -22.28
CA VAL A 174 -10.52 15.17 -23.44
C VAL A 174 -9.77 15.89 -24.54
N GLY A 175 -8.52 15.50 -24.80
CA GLY A 175 -7.71 15.97 -25.92
C GLY A 175 -7.84 15.05 -27.11
N LEU A 176 -8.21 15.59 -28.27
CA LEU A 176 -8.41 14.84 -29.51
C LEU A 176 -7.37 15.23 -30.56
N ASN A 177 -6.88 14.21 -31.27
CA ASN A 177 -5.89 14.36 -32.35
C ASN A 177 -4.62 15.09 -31.87
N TYR A 178 -3.81 14.37 -31.08
CA TYR A 178 -2.50 14.82 -30.61
C TYR A 178 -1.62 15.25 -31.80
N VAL A 179 -1.01 16.43 -31.72
CA VAL A 179 -0.20 16.97 -32.82
C VAL A 179 1.10 16.18 -33.06
N GLY A 180 1.57 15.47 -32.04
CA GLY A 180 2.83 14.72 -32.06
C GLY A 180 3.89 15.33 -31.14
N ARG A 181 4.81 14.48 -30.65
CA ARG A 181 5.85 14.90 -29.71
C ARG A 181 6.83 15.88 -30.35
N GLU A 182 7.10 15.71 -31.63
CA GLU A 182 8.04 16.50 -32.40
C GLU A 182 7.68 18.00 -32.36
N GLU A 183 6.39 18.33 -32.50
CA GLU A 183 5.86 19.70 -32.52
C GLU A 183 5.98 20.43 -31.17
N ILE A 184 5.96 19.69 -30.06
CA ILE A 184 6.05 20.25 -28.70
C ILE A 184 7.35 19.90 -27.97
N SER A 185 8.32 19.31 -28.69
CA SER A 185 9.50 18.66 -28.11
C SER A 185 10.33 19.59 -27.24
N VAL A 186 10.60 20.82 -27.69
CA VAL A 186 11.39 21.82 -26.93
C VAL A 186 10.74 22.13 -25.58
N THR A 187 9.43 22.42 -25.58
CA THR A 187 8.68 22.72 -24.36
C THR A 187 8.58 21.48 -23.47
N LEU A 188 8.22 20.33 -24.04
CA LEU A 188 8.05 19.08 -23.29
C LEU A 188 9.36 18.63 -22.64
N ASP A 189 10.48 18.66 -23.36
CA ASP A 189 11.78 18.27 -22.82
C ASP A 189 12.26 19.22 -21.72
N GLU A 190 11.89 20.51 -21.77
CA GLU A 190 12.17 21.45 -20.68
C GLU A 190 11.27 21.21 -19.46
N LEU A 191 9.97 20.99 -19.66
CA LEU A 191 9.04 20.64 -18.57
C LEU A 191 9.45 19.33 -17.89
N LEU A 192 9.86 18.31 -18.64
CA LEU A 192 10.32 17.05 -18.07
C LEU A 192 11.56 17.21 -17.16
N LYS A 193 12.38 18.27 -17.32
CA LYS A 193 13.51 18.56 -16.43
C LYS A 193 13.11 19.20 -15.10
N HIS A 194 12.07 20.05 -15.11
CA HIS A 194 11.73 20.91 -13.97
C HIS A 194 10.57 20.39 -13.11
N TYR A 195 9.75 19.49 -13.63
CA TYR A 195 8.54 19.01 -12.96
C TYR A 195 8.86 17.87 -11.97
N LEU A 196 9.65 18.26 -10.96
CA LEU A 196 10.15 17.46 -9.85
C LEU A 196 9.35 17.79 -8.56
N PRO A 197 9.43 16.96 -7.50
CA PRO A 197 8.70 17.18 -6.23
C PRO A 197 8.99 18.53 -5.52
N GLN A 198 9.97 19.30 -6.01
CA GLN A 198 10.30 20.66 -5.55
C GLN A 198 10.16 21.68 -6.68
N ALA A 199 9.15 21.51 -7.54
CA ALA A 199 8.85 22.50 -8.57
C ALA A 199 8.69 23.88 -7.90
N PRO A 200 9.30 24.94 -8.44
CA PRO A 200 9.17 26.28 -7.89
C PRO A 200 7.69 26.67 -7.81
N SER A 201 7.31 27.56 -6.88
CA SER A 201 5.93 28.07 -6.75
C SER A 201 5.49 28.96 -7.93
N MET A 202 6.17 28.86 -9.07
CA MET A 202 5.97 29.67 -10.25
C MET A 202 5.04 28.94 -11.21
N SER A 203 4.19 29.71 -11.90
CA SER A 203 3.34 29.20 -12.97
C SER A 203 4.17 28.65 -14.14
N MET A 204 3.64 27.64 -14.83
CA MET A 204 4.29 27.02 -16.01
C MET A 204 4.52 28.03 -17.15
N PHE A 205 3.57 28.94 -17.33
CA PHE A 205 3.58 30.00 -18.34
C PHE A 205 3.42 31.34 -17.66
N ALA A 206 4.05 32.37 -18.23
CA ALA A 206 3.74 33.73 -17.87
C ALA A 206 2.32 34.07 -18.33
N LEU A 207 1.63 34.97 -17.62
CA LEU A 207 0.25 35.33 -17.97
C LEU A 207 0.19 35.98 -19.36
N GLU A 208 1.25 36.68 -19.75
CA GLU A 208 1.35 37.36 -21.04
C GLU A 208 1.48 36.37 -22.21
N ASP A 209 1.95 35.15 -21.95
CA ASP A 209 2.11 34.08 -22.94
C ASP A 209 0.82 33.27 -23.15
N ILE A 210 -0.20 33.48 -22.29
CA ILE A 210 -1.50 32.84 -22.38
C ILE A 210 -2.48 33.80 -23.08
N PRO A 211 -3.09 33.41 -24.21
CA PRO A 211 -4.07 34.25 -24.89
C PRO A 211 -5.23 34.66 -23.97
N SER A 212 -5.55 35.96 -23.95
CA SER A 212 -6.63 36.48 -23.10
C SER A 212 -8.00 35.88 -23.43
N GLU A 213 -8.25 35.54 -24.69
CA GLU A 213 -9.46 34.83 -25.11
C GLU A 213 -9.55 33.42 -24.53
N PHE A 214 -8.41 32.71 -24.42
CA PHE A 214 -8.38 31.40 -23.75
C PHE A 214 -8.74 31.55 -22.27
N VAL A 215 -8.18 32.54 -21.57
CA VAL A 215 -8.49 32.79 -20.15
C VAL A 215 -9.99 33.06 -19.95
N LYS A 216 -10.63 33.83 -20.84
CA LYS A 216 -12.08 34.05 -20.79
C LYS A 216 -12.88 32.76 -20.90
N VAL A 217 -12.52 31.89 -21.85
CA VAL A 217 -13.16 30.57 -22.03
C VAL A 217 -12.99 29.70 -20.79
N VAL A 218 -11.80 29.69 -20.16
CA VAL A 218 -11.56 28.95 -18.92
C VAL A 218 -12.43 29.47 -17.78
N VAL A 219 -12.59 30.79 -17.63
CA VAL A 219 -13.47 31.40 -16.63
C VAL A 219 -14.93 31.01 -16.86
N GLU A 220 -15.40 31.01 -18.11
CA GLU A 220 -16.76 30.58 -18.46
C GLU A 220 -16.97 29.09 -18.16
N CYS A 221 -16.00 28.25 -18.52
CA CYS A 221 -15.98 26.83 -18.23
C CYS A 221 -16.05 26.56 -16.71
N ALA A 222 -15.20 27.23 -15.94
CA ALA A 222 -15.16 27.09 -14.49
C ALA A 222 -16.48 27.55 -13.83
N ARG A 223 -17.07 28.65 -14.31
CA ARG A 223 -18.39 29.13 -13.85
C ARG A 223 -19.49 28.11 -14.14
N PHE A 224 -19.51 27.55 -15.34
CA PHE A 224 -20.48 26.53 -15.73
C PHE A 224 -20.46 25.31 -14.78
N PHE A 225 -19.29 24.72 -14.55
CA PHE A 225 -19.19 23.55 -13.66
C PHE A 225 -19.47 23.88 -12.20
N LYS A 226 -19.01 25.05 -11.71
CA LYS A 226 -19.31 25.55 -10.36
C LYS A 226 -20.82 25.65 -10.14
N GLU A 227 -21.57 26.28 -11.05
CA GLU A 227 -23.01 26.46 -10.91
C GLU A 227 -23.75 25.12 -10.84
N HIS A 228 -23.35 24.13 -11.64
CA HIS A 228 -23.93 22.79 -11.60
C HIS A 228 -23.62 22.07 -10.29
N GLN A 229 -22.40 22.22 -9.79
CA GLN A 229 -21.97 21.65 -8.52
C GLN A 229 -22.73 22.25 -7.34
N GLU A 230 -22.84 23.58 -7.27
CA GLU A 230 -23.59 24.31 -6.23
C GLU A 230 -25.05 23.85 -6.18
N ASN A 231 -25.71 23.83 -7.34
CA ASN A 231 -27.09 23.35 -7.44
C ASN A 231 -27.25 21.89 -6.95
N ALA A 232 -26.29 21.02 -7.27
CA ALA A 232 -26.32 19.63 -6.82
C ALA A 232 -26.10 19.50 -5.30
N ILE A 233 -25.17 20.26 -4.73
CA ILE A 233 -24.89 20.28 -3.29
C ILE A 233 -26.11 20.81 -2.53
N GLU A 234 -26.68 21.93 -2.95
CA GLU A 234 -27.88 22.52 -2.32
C GLU A 234 -29.09 21.58 -2.41
N ARG A 235 -29.27 20.90 -3.55
CA ARG A 235 -30.33 19.89 -3.69
C ARG A 235 -30.10 18.72 -2.73
N ASN A 236 -28.89 18.21 -2.63
CA ASN A 236 -28.56 17.09 -1.73
C ASN A 236 -28.75 17.49 -0.26
N ALA A 237 -28.38 18.71 0.12
CA ALA A 237 -28.59 19.24 1.47
C ALA A 237 -30.09 19.36 1.80
N ARG A 238 -30.90 19.85 0.85
CA ARG A 238 -32.36 19.91 1.00
C ARG A 238 -32.98 18.51 1.16
N LEU A 239 -32.63 17.57 0.28
CA LEU A 239 -33.14 16.19 0.34
C LEU A 239 -32.67 15.44 1.59
N TYR A 240 -31.48 15.71 2.10
CA TYR A 240 -30.99 15.10 3.34
C TYR A 240 -31.85 15.48 4.55
N LEU A 241 -32.43 16.70 4.55
CA LEU A 241 -33.34 17.16 5.60
C LEU A 241 -34.78 16.67 5.42
N ASP A 242 -35.13 16.22 4.22
CA ASP A 242 -36.46 15.71 3.88
C ASP A 242 -36.46 14.18 3.92
N THR A 243 -36.85 13.62 5.07
CA THR A 243 -36.90 12.18 5.30
C THR A 243 -38.24 11.54 4.91
N SER A 244 -39.03 12.21 4.06
CA SER A 244 -40.34 11.70 3.63
C SER A 244 -40.20 10.53 2.63
N GLU A 245 -41.10 9.55 2.73
CA GLU A 245 -41.17 8.44 1.77
C GLU A 245 -41.49 8.94 0.35
N GLU A 246 -42.22 10.05 0.24
CA GLU A 246 -42.53 10.71 -1.02
C GLU A 246 -41.27 11.26 -1.71
N ALA A 247 -40.37 11.92 -0.96
CA ALA A 247 -39.11 12.42 -1.49
C ALA A 247 -38.18 11.29 -1.94
N GLU A 248 -38.10 10.20 -1.17
CA GLU A 248 -37.33 9.02 -1.53
C GLU A 248 -37.88 8.36 -2.81
N SER A 249 -39.20 8.17 -2.87
CA SER A 249 -39.88 7.61 -4.04
C SER A 249 -39.68 8.46 -5.28
N ALA A 250 -39.78 9.79 -5.15
CA ALA A 250 -39.51 10.72 -6.24
C ALA A 250 -38.06 10.62 -6.74
N CYS A 251 -37.09 10.49 -5.84
CA CYS A 251 -35.68 10.29 -6.22
C CYS A 251 -35.48 9.00 -7.01
N GLN A 252 -36.08 7.88 -6.58
CA GLN A 252 -36.00 6.59 -7.28
C GLN A 252 -36.60 6.68 -8.70
N ILE A 253 -37.75 7.34 -8.86
CA ILE A 253 -38.39 7.58 -10.17
C ILE A 253 -37.46 8.40 -11.07
N VAL A 254 -36.87 9.49 -10.56
CA VAL A 254 -35.95 10.33 -11.34
C VAL A 254 -34.71 9.55 -11.75
N GLN A 255 -34.11 8.75 -10.85
CA GLN A 255 -32.96 7.91 -11.17
C GLN A 255 -33.27 6.93 -12.30
N GLU A 256 -34.42 6.27 -12.26
CA GLU A 256 -34.87 5.34 -13.30
C GLU A 256 -35.10 6.04 -14.65
N LEU A 257 -35.73 7.22 -14.64
CA LEU A 257 -35.92 8.02 -15.87
C LEU A 257 -34.60 8.47 -16.49
N VAL A 258 -33.66 8.91 -15.65
CA VAL A 258 -32.30 9.29 -16.07
C VAL A 258 -31.58 8.09 -16.66
N TRP A 259 -31.63 6.93 -15.98
CA TRP A 259 -31.03 5.69 -16.45
C TRP A 259 -31.58 5.27 -17.82
N ARG A 260 -32.90 5.25 -18.00
CA ARG A 260 -33.52 4.93 -19.30
C ARG A 260 -33.07 5.89 -20.40
N LYS A 261 -33.06 7.19 -20.12
CA LYS A 261 -32.60 8.21 -21.08
C LYS A 261 -31.12 8.03 -21.43
N PHE A 262 -30.30 7.64 -20.45
CA PHE A 262 -28.90 7.34 -20.66
C PHE A 262 -28.71 6.13 -21.56
N GLN A 263 -29.45 5.03 -21.35
CA GLN A 263 -29.41 3.83 -22.20
C GLN A 263 -29.87 4.10 -23.64
N VAL A 264 -30.89 4.94 -23.83
CA VAL A 264 -31.37 5.30 -25.19
C VAL A 264 -30.30 6.10 -25.95
N ARG A 265 -29.59 6.99 -25.25
CA ARG A 265 -28.55 7.84 -25.86
C ARG A 265 -27.22 7.13 -26.05
N ASN A 266 -26.90 6.18 -25.17
CA ASN A 266 -25.64 5.47 -25.14
C ASN A 266 -25.95 3.98 -25.23
N PRO A 267 -25.66 3.30 -26.35
CA PRO A 267 -25.88 1.87 -26.52
C PRO A 267 -24.83 1.06 -25.73
N ILE A 268 -24.77 1.28 -24.43
CA ILE A 268 -23.93 0.55 -23.50
C ILE A 268 -24.61 -0.76 -23.12
N GLY A 269 -23.84 -1.84 -23.09
CA GLY A 269 -24.29 -3.16 -22.69
C GLY A 269 -23.22 -3.86 -21.87
N PRO A 270 -23.59 -4.96 -21.17
CA PRO A 270 -22.61 -5.76 -20.44
C PRO A 270 -21.52 -6.27 -21.39
N ILE A 271 -20.27 -6.19 -20.95
CA ILE A 271 -19.12 -6.73 -21.70
C ILE A 271 -19.22 -8.27 -21.67
N PRO A 272 -19.29 -8.95 -22.84
CA PRO A 272 -19.28 -10.41 -22.91
C PRO A 272 -18.07 -10.99 -22.18
N THR A 273 -18.23 -12.12 -21.48
CA THR A 273 -17.16 -12.71 -20.63
C THR A 273 -15.84 -12.93 -21.39
N ASN A 274 -15.91 -13.37 -22.65
CA ASN A 274 -14.75 -13.58 -23.52
C ASN A 274 -14.08 -12.29 -24.01
N ARG A 275 -14.66 -11.12 -23.70
CA ARG A 275 -14.14 -9.78 -24.04
C ARG A 275 -13.77 -8.95 -22.82
N ARG A 276 -13.96 -9.49 -21.61
CA ARG A 276 -13.50 -8.83 -20.37
C ARG A 276 -11.98 -8.93 -20.27
N ILE A 277 -11.35 -7.94 -19.63
CA ILE A 277 -9.92 -8.00 -19.26
C ILE A 277 -9.67 -9.25 -18.39
N LEU A 278 -10.55 -9.49 -17.43
CA LEU A 278 -10.55 -10.70 -16.60
C LEU A 278 -11.69 -11.63 -17.06
N GLN A 279 -11.33 -12.84 -17.46
CA GLN A 279 -12.30 -13.87 -17.86
C GLN A 279 -12.98 -14.57 -16.67
N VAL A 280 -12.55 -14.24 -15.45
CA VAL A 280 -13.06 -14.81 -14.19
C VAL A 280 -13.59 -13.69 -13.29
N ASP A 281 -14.60 -14.00 -12.50
CA ASP A 281 -15.13 -13.07 -11.49
C ASP A 281 -14.23 -13.13 -10.23
N VAL A 282 -13.38 -12.11 -10.06
CA VAL A 282 -12.43 -12.04 -8.95
C VAL A 282 -13.11 -11.44 -7.71
N ARG A 283 -13.09 -12.18 -6.60
CA ARG A 283 -13.63 -11.75 -5.31
C ARG A 283 -12.54 -11.18 -4.40
N TRP A 284 -12.97 -10.41 -3.41
CA TRP A 284 -12.08 -9.97 -2.33
C TRP A 284 -11.57 -11.17 -1.53
N ASP A 285 -10.29 -11.11 -1.15
CA ASP A 285 -9.70 -12.07 -0.22
C ASP A 285 -10.15 -11.74 1.20
N GLY A 286 -11.04 -12.57 1.75
CA GLY A 286 -11.61 -12.39 3.09
C GLY A 286 -10.60 -12.50 4.25
N ASN A 287 -9.36 -12.91 3.98
CA ASN A 287 -8.29 -12.89 4.98
C ASN A 287 -7.64 -11.51 5.14
N VAL A 288 -7.66 -10.70 4.07
CA VAL A 288 -7.04 -9.36 4.02
C VAL A 288 -8.10 -8.26 4.10
N HIS A 289 -9.23 -8.47 3.43
CA HIS A 289 -10.39 -7.58 3.43
C HIS A 289 -11.65 -8.39 3.76
N PRO A 290 -11.88 -8.75 5.03
CA PRO A 290 -13.12 -9.43 5.39
C PRO A 290 -14.29 -8.50 5.06
N ASP A 291 -15.35 -9.04 4.46
CA ASP A 291 -16.54 -8.28 4.07
C ASP A 291 -17.29 -7.78 5.31
N PHE A 292 -16.82 -6.66 5.84
CA PHE A 292 -17.46 -5.92 6.92
C PHE A 292 -18.18 -4.73 6.28
N GLY A 293 -19.25 -5.01 5.52
CA GLY A 293 -20.04 -4.07 4.74
C GLY A 293 -20.64 -2.85 5.47
N LYS A 294 -20.24 -2.56 6.71
CA LYS A 294 -20.74 -1.44 7.53
C LYS A 294 -19.68 -0.46 8.07
N HIS A 295 -18.37 -0.71 7.91
CA HIS A 295 -17.34 0.05 8.64
C HIS A 295 -16.25 0.73 7.79
N LYS A 296 -16.55 1.11 6.54
CA LYS A 296 -15.60 1.79 5.63
C LYS A 296 -15.17 3.22 6.02
N ARG A 297 -15.45 3.69 7.24
CA ARG A 297 -15.13 5.07 7.68
C ARG A 297 -14.10 5.04 8.82
N TRP A 298 -12.87 4.69 8.47
CA TRP A 298 -11.79 4.50 9.45
C TRP A 298 -10.98 5.79 9.71
N SER A 299 -10.86 6.70 8.73
CA SER A 299 -9.87 7.80 8.78
C SER A 299 -10.44 9.17 9.21
N GLY A 300 -11.29 9.79 8.41
CA GLY A 300 -11.59 11.23 8.58
C GLY A 300 -12.37 11.62 9.84
N CYS A 301 -13.21 10.72 10.38
CA CYS A 301 -14.03 11.04 11.55
C CYS A 301 -13.27 10.88 12.88
N ILE A 302 -12.40 9.86 12.99
CA ILE A 302 -11.65 9.58 14.22
C ILE A 302 -10.59 10.65 14.47
N GLN A 303 -9.89 11.11 13.41
CA GLN A 303 -8.83 12.12 13.56
C GLN A 303 -9.34 13.45 14.15
N ARG A 304 -10.61 13.80 13.94
CA ARG A 304 -11.25 15.03 14.45
C ARG A 304 -11.78 14.92 15.88
N LEU A 305 -11.75 13.74 16.48
CA LEU A 305 -12.21 13.54 17.86
C LEU A 305 -11.18 14.09 18.87
N SER A 306 -11.63 14.37 20.10
CA SER A 306 -10.70 14.57 21.22
C SER A 306 -9.95 13.27 21.51
N VAL A 307 -8.76 13.36 22.11
CA VAL A 307 -7.94 12.18 22.40
C VAL A 307 -8.69 11.11 23.20
N ASP A 308 -9.48 11.49 24.20
CA ASP A 308 -10.23 10.53 25.02
C ASP A 308 -11.30 9.79 24.18
N LYS A 309 -12.04 10.53 23.34
CA LYS A 309 -13.01 9.94 22.41
C LYS A 309 -12.33 9.06 21.35
N LYS A 310 -11.10 9.41 20.91
CA LYS A 310 -10.29 8.55 20.04
C LYS A 310 -9.95 7.24 20.74
N LEU A 311 -9.47 7.30 21.98
CA LEU A 311 -9.08 6.13 22.76
C LEU A 311 -10.25 5.19 23.06
N ASP A 312 -11.41 5.73 23.42
CA ASP A 312 -12.63 4.94 23.63
C ASP A 312 -13.02 4.22 22.33
N ARG A 313 -13.06 4.97 21.23
CA ARG A 313 -13.43 4.41 19.92
C ARG A 313 -12.45 3.36 19.43
N ILE A 314 -11.15 3.59 19.60
CA ILE A 314 -10.10 2.63 19.25
C ILE A 314 -10.17 1.39 20.15
N SER A 315 -10.49 1.55 21.45
CA SER A 315 -10.67 0.44 22.37
C SER A 315 -11.84 -0.47 21.96
N GLU A 316 -12.99 0.11 21.61
CA GLU A 316 -14.15 -0.62 21.08
C GLU A 316 -13.78 -1.40 19.81
N LEU A 317 -13.16 -0.72 18.84
CA LEU A 317 -12.77 -1.34 17.57
C LEU A 317 -11.76 -2.46 17.75
N LEU A 318 -10.78 -2.28 18.64
CA LEU A 318 -9.80 -3.32 18.95
C LEU A 318 -10.50 -4.56 19.53
N LEU A 319 -11.43 -4.37 20.47
CA LEU A 319 -12.19 -5.47 21.05
C LEU A 319 -13.01 -6.20 19.97
N ASP A 320 -13.75 -5.46 19.14
CA ASP A 320 -14.51 -6.02 18.02
C ASP A 320 -13.63 -6.87 17.09
N PHE A 321 -12.42 -6.39 16.76
CA PHE A 321 -11.49 -7.14 15.92
C PHE A 321 -10.90 -8.36 16.62
N VAL A 322 -10.53 -8.25 17.89
CA VAL A 322 -10.03 -9.37 18.69
C VAL A 322 -11.09 -10.47 18.75
N GLU A 323 -12.34 -10.14 19.06
CA GLU A 323 -13.45 -11.09 19.09
C GLU A 323 -13.72 -11.72 17.71
N ALA A 324 -13.70 -10.90 16.64
CA ALA A 324 -13.89 -11.38 15.27
C ALA A 324 -12.78 -12.32 14.79
N TYR A 325 -11.53 -12.16 15.26
CA TYR A 325 -10.41 -13.03 14.91
C TYR A 325 -10.32 -14.26 15.82
N ALA A 326 -10.62 -14.12 17.10
CA ALA A 326 -10.62 -15.23 18.05
C ALA A 326 -11.77 -16.22 17.81
N SER A 327 -12.91 -15.74 17.31
CA SER A 327 -14.05 -16.58 16.95
C SER A 327 -13.84 -17.41 15.67
N ARG A 328 -12.78 -17.14 14.88
CA ARG A 328 -12.44 -17.97 13.73
C ARG A 328 -11.91 -19.32 14.21
N GLU A 329 -12.48 -20.42 13.74
CA GLU A 329 -12.11 -21.78 14.14
C GLU A 329 -10.59 -21.95 14.33
N HIS A 330 -10.21 -22.47 15.50
CA HIS A 330 -8.86 -22.96 15.79
C HIS A 330 -8.65 -24.22 14.94
N ARG A 331 -8.03 -24.05 13.79
CA ARG A 331 -7.35 -25.16 13.14
C ARG A 331 -5.88 -24.90 13.30
N ASP A 332 -5.17 -25.82 13.92
CA ASP A 332 -3.72 -25.89 13.78
C ASP A 332 -3.44 -25.87 12.27
N LEU A 333 -2.81 -24.78 11.83
CA LEU A 333 -2.51 -24.59 10.42
C LEU A 333 -1.19 -25.31 10.16
N TYR A 334 -1.32 -26.54 9.69
CA TYR A 334 -0.22 -27.35 9.22
C TYR A 334 0.16 -26.92 7.82
N TYR A 335 1.33 -26.32 7.68
CA TYR A 335 1.93 -26.00 6.39
C TYR A 335 2.95 -27.07 6.02
N LYS A 336 2.81 -27.62 4.81
CA LYS A 336 3.82 -28.47 4.18
C LYS A 336 4.55 -27.66 3.13
N THR A 337 5.87 -27.77 3.15
CA THR A 337 6.76 -27.10 2.21
C THR A 337 6.82 -27.89 0.90
N GLU A 338 6.76 -27.18 -0.23
CA GLU A 338 6.90 -27.79 -1.57
C GLU A 338 8.33 -27.60 -2.10
N ASP A 339 8.90 -28.63 -2.73
CA ASP A 339 10.23 -28.56 -3.36
C ASP A 339 10.28 -27.58 -4.58
N SER A 340 9.12 -27.26 -5.17
CA SER A 340 8.96 -26.38 -6.35
C SER A 340 9.36 -24.91 -6.10
N ILE A 341 9.52 -24.52 -4.84
CA ILE A 341 9.83 -23.14 -4.42
C ILE A 341 11.21 -22.69 -4.93
N LEU A 342 12.17 -23.61 -5.03
CA LEU A 342 13.56 -23.28 -5.38
C LEU A 342 13.74 -22.84 -6.83
N GLU A 343 12.86 -23.29 -7.74
CA GLU A 343 12.96 -22.98 -9.17
C GLU A 343 12.57 -21.53 -9.50
N ASN A 344 11.85 -20.87 -8.60
CA ASN A 344 11.28 -19.52 -8.82
C ASN A 344 12.00 -18.41 -8.04
N LEU A 345 13.15 -18.72 -7.42
CA LEU A 345 13.92 -17.74 -6.66
C LEU A 345 14.45 -16.63 -7.57
N ARG A 346 14.18 -15.38 -7.20
CA ARG A 346 14.66 -14.19 -7.90
C ARG A 346 14.79 -13.02 -6.94
N LEU A 347 15.88 -12.26 -7.04
CA LEU A 347 16.03 -11.02 -6.29
C LEU A 347 15.49 -9.85 -7.10
N VAL A 348 14.43 -9.20 -6.60
CA VAL A 348 13.97 -7.91 -7.13
C VAL A 348 14.35 -6.82 -6.15
N LYS A 349 14.93 -5.74 -6.68
CA LYS A 349 15.25 -4.54 -5.91
C LYS A 349 14.25 -3.44 -6.21
N GLY A 350 14.09 -2.54 -5.26
CA GLY A 350 13.23 -1.37 -5.36
C GLY A 350 13.66 -0.29 -4.38
N LEU A 351 12.81 0.69 -4.16
CA LEU A 351 13.01 1.74 -3.17
C LEU A 351 12.95 1.11 -1.78
N PRO A 352 14.03 1.21 -0.97
CA PRO A 352 13.96 0.79 0.41
C PRO A 352 12.99 1.68 1.18
N PHE A 353 12.29 1.10 2.15
CA PHE A 353 11.46 1.84 3.11
C PHE A 353 11.85 1.45 4.54
N GLN A 354 11.54 2.32 5.50
CA GLN A 354 11.89 2.10 6.91
C GLN A 354 10.75 1.46 7.70
N GLN A 355 9.51 1.75 7.33
CA GLN A 355 8.31 1.28 8.01
C GLN A 355 7.31 0.71 7.02
N VAL A 356 6.65 -0.38 7.43
CA VAL A 356 5.54 -1.00 6.71
C VAL A 356 4.29 -0.16 6.94
N GLY A 357 3.80 0.47 5.87
CA GLY A 357 2.55 1.25 5.86
C GLY A 357 1.33 0.45 5.43
N ASN A 358 1.51 -0.55 4.57
CA ASN A 358 0.46 -1.48 4.13
C ASN A 358 1.05 -2.89 3.93
N SER A 359 0.20 -3.90 3.84
CA SER A 359 0.66 -5.27 3.59
C SER A 359 -0.45 -6.13 3.00
N ARG A 360 -0.14 -6.85 1.92
CA ARG A 360 -1.03 -7.87 1.37
C ARG A 360 -1.05 -9.16 2.21
N PHE A 361 -0.17 -9.27 3.20
CA PHE A 361 -0.02 -10.39 4.10
C PHE A 361 -0.60 -10.13 5.50
N CYS A 362 -1.40 -9.08 5.66
CA CYS A 362 -2.07 -8.75 6.91
C CYS A 362 -3.41 -8.12 6.63
N CYS A 363 -4.39 -8.30 7.51
CA CYS A 363 -5.61 -7.52 7.43
C CYS A 363 -5.29 -6.04 7.60
N GLU A 364 -5.68 -5.25 6.59
CA GLU A 364 -5.40 -3.82 6.51
C GLU A 364 -5.87 -3.10 7.78
N ARG A 365 -7.01 -3.50 8.33
CA ARG A 365 -7.58 -2.89 9.55
C ARG A 365 -6.74 -3.16 10.80
N SER A 366 -6.21 -4.37 10.97
CA SER A 366 -5.37 -4.70 12.13
C SER A 366 -4.04 -3.96 12.08
N LEU A 367 -3.43 -3.85 10.88
CA LEU A 367 -2.20 -3.09 10.71
C LEU A 367 -2.43 -1.59 10.93
N ASN A 368 -3.49 -1.03 10.34
CA ASN A 368 -3.81 0.38 10.49
C ASN A 368 -4.13 0.73 11.96
N LEU A 369 -4.80 -0.16 12.70
CA LEU A 369 -5.06 -0.01 14.15
C LEU A 369 -3.78 0.20 14.94
N TYR A 370 -2.78 -0.64 14.70
CA TYR A 370 -1.46 -0.51 15.30
C TYR A 370 -0.81 0.83 14.93
N SER A 371 -0.83 1.19 13.64
CA SER A 371 -0.25 2.46 13.16
C SER A 371 -0.87 3.70 13.81
N VAL A 372 -2.20 3.74 13.96
CA VAL A 372 -2.90 4.85 14.64
C VAL A 372 -2.54 4.92 16.12
N LEU A 373 -2.49 3.78 16.81
CA LEU A 373 -2.09 3.74 18.21
C LEU A 373 -0.63 4.18 18.40
N SER A 374 0.27 3.79 17.50
CA SER A 374 1.67 4.20 17.52
C SER A 374 1.79 5.71 17.33
N SER A 375 1.10 6.27 16.33
CA SER A 375 1.03 7.73 16.13
C SER A 375 0.49 8.46 17.36
N LEU A 376 -0.57 7.94 17.98
CA LEU A 376 -1.17 8.54 19.17
C LEU A 376 -0.24 8.49 20.39
N LYS A 377 0.47 7.37 20.59
CA LYS A 377 1.50 7.28 21.64
C LYS A 377 2.60 8.31 21.39
N CYS A 378 3.07 8.43 20.14
CA CYS A 378 4.05 9.45 19.78
C CYS A 378 3.54 10.85 20.12
N GLU A 379 2.34 11.24 19.67
CA GLU A 379 1.71 12.54 19.97
C GLU A 379 1.64 12.84 21.49
N LEU A 380 1.30 11.84 22.31
CA LEU A 380 1.19 11.98 23.76
C LEU A 380 2.56 12.11 24.46
N VAL A 381 3.60 11.53 23.87
CA VAL A 381 4.95 11.49 24.45
C VAL A 381 5.84 12.62 23.91
N SER A 382 5.55 13.16 22.72
CA SER A 382 6.38 14.17 22.04
C SER A 382 5.97 15.62 22.31
N GLY A 383 6.83 16.33 23.05
CA GLY A 383 7.41 17.56 22.51
C GLY A 383 8.83 17.25 22.01
N GLU A 384 9.12 17.59 20.75
CA GLU A 384 10.42 17.69 20.00
C GLU A 384 11.55 16.64 20.16
N LEU A 385 11.58 15.77 21.16
CA LEU A 385 12.70 14.85 21.44
C LEU A 385 12.66 13.51 20.69
N LEU A 386 11.49 13.09 20.18
CA LEU A 386 11.29 11.75 19.59
C LEU A 386 11.74 11.65 18.12
N GLN A 387 11.68 12.74 17.34
CA GLN A 387 12.12 12.71 15.93
C GLN A 387 13.62 12.39 15.78
N ASN A 388 14.45 12.76 16.76
CA ASN A 388 15.89 12.48 16.74
C ASN A 388 16.28 11.06 17.20
N LYS A 389 15.34 10.24 17.71
CA LYS A 389 15.58 8.84 18.12
C LYS A 389 14.95 7.78 17.21
N MET A 390 14.18 8.19 16.20
CA MET A 390 13.68 7.27 15.16
C MET A 390 14.80 6.68 14.29
N GLU A 391 16.03 7.18 14.39
CA GLU A 391 17.20 6.57 13.79
C GLU A 391 17.70 5.37 14.61
N ASN A 392 17.45 4.17 14.07
CA ASN A 392 18.29 2.98 14.23
C ASN A 392 18.61 2.52 15.67
N LYS A 393 17.62 2.03 16.41
CA LYS A 393 17.91 0.86 17.25
C LYS A 393 17.97 -0.35 16.32
N SER A 394 19.13 -0.98 16.23
CA SER A 394 19.26 -2.28 15.59
C SER A 394 18.34 -3.27 16.30
N GLN A 395 17.43 -3.89 15.55
CA GLN A 395 16.66 -5.01 16.07
C GLN A 395 17.61 -6.10 16.54
N LYS A 396 17.30 -6.66 17.71
CA LYS A 396 18.12 -7.69 18.35
C LYS A 396 17.35 -8.99 18.34
N VAL A 397 18.02 -10.07 17.94
CA VAL A 397 17.45 -11.42 17.93
C VAL A 397 18.02 -12.21 19.09
N LEU A 398 17.15 -12.71 19.97
CA LEU A 398 17.53 -13.66 21.01
C LEU A 398 17.57 -15.07 20.43
N TYR A 399 18.65 -15.78 20.73
CA TYR A 399 18.77 -17.21 20.53
C TYR A 399 18.76 -17.89 21.90
N LEU A 400 17.76 -18.74 22.16
CA LEU A 400 17.68 -19.51 23.39
C LEU A 400 17.68 -21.00 23.04
N GLN A 401 18.48 -21.78 23.75
CA GLN A 401 18.51 -23.24 23.65
C GLN A 401 18.24 -23.83 25.04
N GLY A 402 17.23 -24.70 25.15
CA GLY A 402 16.54 -25.10 26.40
C GLY A 402 17.34 -25.63 27.60
N ASN A 403 18.68 -25.72 27.54
CA ASN A 403 19.49 -26.31 28.61
C ASN A 403 20.40 -25.34 29.37
N ASN A 404 20.39 -24.01 29.10
CA ASN A 404 21.37 -23.09 29.70
C ASN A 404 20.76 -21.80 30.29
N LYS A 405 20.18 -21.89 31.49
CA LYS A 405 19.57 -20.75 32.21
C LYS A 405 20.48 -19.54 32.40
N THR A 406 21.78 -19.76 32.63
CA THR A 406 22.77 -18.69 32.81
C THR A 406 23.04 -17.89 31.52
N ASP A 407 22.95 -18.52 30.35
CA ASP A 407 23.09 -17.83 29.07
C ASP A 407 21.86 -16.96 28.76
N HIS A 408 20.69 -17.37 29.25
CA HIS A 408 19.45 -16.62 29.08
C HIS A 408 19.44 -15.31 29.86
N GLU A 409 19.86 -15.32 31.13
CA GLU A 409 19.91 -14.10 31.95
C GLU A 409 20.90 -13.07 31.37
N SER A 410 22.05 -13.52 30.87
CA SER A 410 23.01 -12.65 30.19
C SER A 410 22.53 -12.16 28.83
N ALA A 411 21.79 -12.98 28.07
CA ALA A 411 21.25 -12.56 26.77
C ALA A 411 20.09 -11.56 26.90
N LEU A 412 19.31 -11.67 27.99
CA LEU A 412 18.15 -10.83 28.27
C LEU A 412 18.50 -9.47 28.88
N SER A 413 19.71 -9.26 29.40
CA SER A 413 20.11 -7.99 30.03
C SER A 413 19.94 -6.77 29.12
N ASP A 414 20.09 -7.01 27.82
CA ASP A 414 20.17 -6.00 26.77
C ASP A 414 18.83 -5.74 26.06
N PHE A 415 17.76 -6.42 26.47
CA PHE A 415 16.41 -6.34 25.91
C PHE A 415 15.45 -5.60 26.84
N ASN A 416 14.39 -5.04 26.26
CA ASN A 416 13.31 -4.42 27.02
C ASN A 416 12.57 -5.40 27.94
N ASP A 417 11.92 -4.86 28.98
CA ASP A 417 11.26 -5.66 30.01
C ASP A 417 10.06 -6.46 29.47
N ASP A 418 9.43 -6.00 28.39
CA ASP A 418 8.32 -6.71 27.76
C ASP A 418 8.82 -7.98 27.05
N THR A 419 9.97 -7.91 26.38
CA THR A 419 10.64 -9.08 25.79
C THR A 419 11.06 -10.07 26.88
N LYS A 420 11.55 -9.61 28.04
CA LYS A 420 11.89 -10.50 29.16
C LYS A 420 10.67 -11.27 29.68
N LYS A 421 9.58 -10.56 29.98
CA LYS A 421 8.31 -11.18 30.42
C LYS A 421 7.76 -12.14 29.38
N LEU A 422 7.87 -11.78 28.11
CA LEU A 422 7.49 -12.64 27.00
C LEU A 422 8.30 -13.95 27.02
N VAL A 423 9.63 -13.84 27.09
CA VAL A 423 10.53 -14.99 27.13
C VAL A 423 10.21 -15.90 28.31
N GLU A 424 10.04 -15.34 29.52
CA GLU A 424 9.64 -16.10 30.70
C GLU A 424 8.34 -16.88 30.48
N SER A 425 7.34 -16.25 29.87
CA SER A 425 6.06 -16.91 29.62
C SER A 425 6.15 -17.98 28.53
N VAL A 426 6.90 -17.73 27.45
CA VAL A 426 7.05 -18.70 26.36
C VAL A 426 7.89 -19.90 26.81
N MET A 427 8.95 -19.68 27.59
CA MET A 427 9.78 -20.76 28.13
C MET A 427 9.02 -21.69 29.08
N LYS A 428 7.94 -21.21 29.72
CA LYS A 428 7.07 -22.06 30.53
C LYS A 428 6.36 -23.12 29.70
N ASP A 429 5.97 -22.76 28.48
CA ASP A 429 5.21 -23.62 27.59
C ASP A 429 6.11 -24.49 26.69
N TYR A 430 7.38 -24.07 26.49
CA TYR A 430 8.35 -24.72 25.61
C TYR A 430 9.77 -24.78 26.22
N PRO A 431 9.98 -25.54 27.30
CA PRO A 431 11.23 -25.51 28.07
C PRO A 431 12.47 -26.08 27.33
N ASP A 432 12.29 -26.99 26.38
CA ASP A 432 13.39 -27.76 25.76
C ASP A 432 13.67 -27.39 24.28
N CYS A 433 13.28 -26.20 23.83
CA CYS A 433 13.30 -25.84 22.40
C CYS A 433 14.35 -24.78 22.03
N THR A 434 14.63 -24.66 20.73
CA THR A 434 15.40 -23.54 20.16
C THR A 434 14.46 -22.40 19.80
N PHE A 435 14.69 -21.22 20.37
CA PHE A 435 13.90 -20.02 20.11
C PHE A 435 14.70 -18.96 19.39
N LEU A 436 14.07 -18.35 18.39
CA LEU A 436 14.49 -17.10 17.77
C LEU A 436 13.39 -16.06 17.96
N ILE A 437 13.75 -14.97 18.65
CA ILE A 437 12.79 -13.96 19.11
C ILE A 437 13.32 -12.58 18.74
N ASP A 438 12.49 -11.76 18.08
CA ASP A 438 12.77 -10.33 17.89
C ASP A 438 12.38 -9.53 19.14
N GLU A 439 12.95 -8.35 19.33
CA GLU A 439 12.59 -7.46 20.43
C GLU A 439 11.14 -6.95 20.30
N TYR A 440 10.37 -6.97 21.40
CA TYR A 440 9.00 -6.46 21.40
C TYR A 440 8.99 -4.97 21.02
N PRO A 441 8.14 -4.51 20.10
CA PRO A 441 8.16 -3.12 19.70
C PRO A 441 7.78 -2.23 20.88
N ASP A 442 8.59 -1.21 21.14
CA ASP A 442 8.27 -0.20 22.15
C ASP A 442 7.15 0.75 21.68
N GLY A 443 6.58 0.52 20.49
CA GLY A 443 5.49 1.31 19.91
C GLY A 443 5.90 2.73 19.48
N SER A 444 7.18 3.08 19.53
CA SER A 444 7.69 4.37 19.06
C SER A 444 7.81 4.48 17.54
N ALA A 445 7.77 3.34 16.84
CA ALA A 445 7.83 3.23 15.39
C ALA A 445 6.88 2.13 14.88
N GLY A 446 6.48 2.27 13.61
CA GLY A 446 5.73 1.24 12.87
C GLY A 446 6.57 -0.04 12.65
N PRO A 447 5.95 -1.15 12.21
CA PRO A 447 6.66 -2.39 11.93
C PRO A 447 7.72 -2.19 10.84
N ALA A 448 8.93 -2.73 11.02
CA ALA A 448 10.03 -2.61 10.06
C ALA A 448 10.03 -3.74 9.01
N PRO A 449 10.60 -3.54 7.81
CA PRO A 449 10.79 -4.59 6.78
C PRO A 449 11.98 -5.51 7.04
N SER A 450 12.62 -5.39 8.19
CA SER A 450 13.78 -6.16 8.60
C SER A 450 13.52 -7.67 8.59
N CYS A 451 14.60 -8.43 8.40
CA CYS A 451 14.56 -9.88 8.36
C CYS A 451 15.49 -10.49 9.43
N ASP A 452 15.83 -9.77 10.50
CA ASP A 452 16.94 -10.15 11.38
C ASP A 452 16.74 -11.55 12.01
N VAL A 453 15.51 -11.93 12.40
CA VAL A 453 15.19 -13.29 12.89
C VAL A 453 15.45 -14.36 11.83
N LEU A 454 15.06 -14.08 10.58
CA LEU A 454 15.26 -14.99 9.44
C LEU A 454 16.72 -15.04 8.99
N ASP A 455 17.44 -13.92 9.04
CA ASP A 455 18.88 -13.84 8.81
C ASP A 455 19.65 -14.67 9.86
N ARG A 456 19.18 -14.68 11.11
CA ARG A 456 19.75 -15.53 12.17
C ARG A 456 19.43 -17.01 11.95
N LEU A 457 18.22 -17.35 11.51
CA LEU A 457 17.89 -18.73 11.12
C LEU A 457 18.79 -19.21 9.96
N HIS A 458 18.96 -18.38 8.93
CA HIS A 458 19.86 -18.65 7.82
C HIS A 458 21.29 -18.90 8.30
N GLU A 459 21.81 -18.07 9.21
CA GLU A 459 23.14 -18.26 9.79
C GLU A 459 23.28 -19.59 10.53
N LEU A 460 22.28 -19.98 11.34
CA LEU A 460 22.33 -21.25 12.08
C LEU A 460 22.31 -22.48 11.17
N LEU A 461 21.62 -22.38 10.03
CA LEU A 461 21.62 -23.42 9.00
C LEU A 461 22.97 -23.48 8.28
N GLU A 462 23.52 -22.33 7.90
CA GLU A 462 24.82 -22.18 7.23
C GLU A 462 25.98 -22.66 8.11
N SER A 463 25.95 -22.36 9.41
CA SER A 463 26.97 -22.78 10.38
C SER A 463 26.82 -24.23 10.85
N HIS A 464 25.77 -24.93 10.41
CA HIS A 464 25.41 -26.28 10.87
C HIS A 464 25.26 -26.40 12.39
N SER A 465 24.80 -25.32 13.05
CA SER A 465 24.59 -25.29 14.50
C SER A 465 23.32 -26.01 14.95
N LEU A 466 22.38 -26.27 14.02
CA LEU A 466 21.16 -27.04 14.28
C LEU A 466 21.34 -28.51 13.87
N PRO A 467 21.08 -29.48 14.77
CA PRO A 467 21.17 -30.91 14.43
C PRO A 467 20.02 -31.37 13.52
N ALA A 468 20.20 -32.51 12.84
CA ALA A 468 19.11 -33.16 12.10
C ALA A 468 17.92 -33.43 13.02
N GLY A 469 16.71 -33.18 12.54
CA GLY A 469 15.48 -33.33 13.33
C GLY A 469 15.22 -32.19 14.33
N ALA A 470 16.06 -31.15 14.36
CA ALA A 470 15.84 -29.98 15.23
C ALA A 470 14.47 -29.33 15.00
N THR A 471 13.94 -28.76 16.09
CA THR A 471 12.73 -27.93 16.08
C THR A 471 13.10 -26.51 16.47
N VAL A 472 12.64 -25.54 15.69
CA VAL A 472 12.92 -24.10 15.90
C VAL A 472 11.62 -23.34 16.03
N HIS A 473 11.50 -22.52 17.06
CA HIS A 473 10.34 -21.67 17.30
C HIS A 473 10.69 -20.22 16.98
N LEU A 474 9.87 -19.58 16.15
CA LEU A 474 9.98 -18.18 15.78
C LEU A 474 8.80 -17.41 16.40
N THR A 475 9.06 -16.27 17.03
CA THR A 475 8.00 -15.39 17.53
C THR A 475 8.40 -13.93 17.52
N ASN A 476 7.39 -13.06 17.63
CA ASN A 476 7.50 -11.61 17.61
C ASN A 476 8.15 -11.03 16.34
N MET A 477 8.22 -11.79 15.24
CA MET A 477 8.74 -11.31 13.96
C MET A 477 7.56 -11.00 13.01
N PRO A 478 7.42 -9.80 12.46
CA PRO A 478 6.41 -9.55 11.45
C PRO A 478 6.76 -10.27 10.13
N LEU A 479 5.75 -10.83 9.45
CA LEU A 479 5.84 -11.39 8.10
C LEU A 479 5.05 -10.51 7.11
N LEU A 480 5.17 -9.19 7.27
CA LEU A 480 4.32 -8.20 6.62
C LEU A 480 4.78 -7.86 5.20
N THR A 481 6.03 -8.15 4.83
CA THR A 481 6.55 -7.83 3.51
C THR A 481 6.72 -9.07 2.62
N ARG A 482 6.69 -8.87 1.30
CA ARG A 482 7.03 -9.89 0.31
C ARG A 482 8.39 -10.49 0.56
N LEU A 483 9.34 -9.68 0.98
CA LEU A 483 10.67 -10.16 1.32
C LEU A 483 10.67 -11.06 2.57
N GLN A 484 10.05 -10.62 3.65
CA GLN A 484 9.94 -11.39 4.89
C GLN A 484 9.23 -12.73 4.63
N ASN A 485 8.11 -12.70 3.90
CA ASN A 485 7.35 -13.88 3.56
C ASN A 485 8.15 -14.81 2.63
N GLY A 486 8.75 -14.27 1.56
CA GLY A 486 9.56 -15.04 0.64
C GLY A 486 10.73 -15.73 1.32
N LEU A 487 11.47 -15.01 2.17
CA LEU A 487 12.58 -15.60 2.91
C LEU A 487 12.10 -16.63 3.93
N PHE A 488 10.97 -16.40 4.59
CA PHE A 488 10.37 -17.37 5.51
C PHE A 488 9.94 -18.65 4.79
N VAL A 489 9.26 -18.55 3.66
CA VAL A 489 8.83 -19.70 2.83
C VAL A 489 10.04 -20.52 2.39
N VAL A 490 11.12 -19.86 1.99
CA VAL A 490 12.36 -20.54 1.57
C VAL A 490 13.05 -21.22 2.75
N LEU A 491 13.30 -20.52 3.86
CA LEU A 491 14.01 -21.10 5.01
C LEU A 491 13.19 -22.18 5.72
N SER A 492 11.87 -22.03 5.77
CA SER A 492 10.99 -23.05 6.36
C SER A 492 10.95 -24.33 5.54
N SER A 493 11.27 -24.30 4.24
CA SER A 493 11.39 -25.50 3.39
C SER A 493 12.49 -26.47 3.81
N CYS A 494 13.41 -26.04 4.67
CA CYS A 494 14.38 -26.92 5.33
C CYS A 494 13.71 -27.89 6.33
N PHE A 495 12.48 -27.60 6.78
CA PHE A 495 11.77 -28.33 7.82
C PHE A 495 10.60 -29.12 7.23
N LYS A 496 10.22 -30.20 7.93
CA LYS A 496 9.16 -31.11 7.47
C LYS A 496 7.76 -30.50 7.65
N ASN A 497 7.53 -29.84 8.78
CA ASN A 497 6.26 -29.20 9.09
C ASN A 497 6.52 -27.78 9.61
N VAL A 498 5.55 -26.91 9.38
CA VAL A 498 5.43 -25.64 10.11
C VAL A 498 4.06 -25.56 10.74
N ASP A 499 4.05 -25.32 12.05
CA ASP A 499 2.83 -25.18 12.84
C ASP A 499 2.70 -23.74 13.33
N LEU A 500 1.48 -23.20 13.27
CA LEU A 500 1.15 -21.91 13.86
C LEU A 500 0.40 -22.14 15.19
N HIS A 501 1.07 -21.84 16.31
CA HIS A 501 0.45 -21.85 17.62
C HIS A 501 -0.14 -20.47 17.92
N GLN A 502 -1.48 -20.38 18.01
CA GLN A 502 -2.19 -19.13 18.24
C GLN A 502 -2.49 -18.89 19.71
N THR A 503 -2.36 -17.64 20.12
CA THR A 503 -2.43 -17.23 21.53
C THR A 503 -3.54 -16.21 21.82
N LEU A 504 -4.31 -15.77 20.81
CA LEU A 504 -5.42 -14.81 21.02
C LEU A 504 -6.55 -15.37 21.88
N TYR A 505 -6.82 -16.66 21.79
CA TYR A 505 -7.77 -17.30 22.70
C TYR A 505 -7.25 -17.31 24.14
N HIS A 506 -5.95 -17.53 24.33
CA HIS A 506 -5.32 -17.37 25.64
C HIS A 506 -5.42 -15.93 26.14
N PHE A 507 -5.21 -14.94 25.27
CA PHE A 507 -5.38 -13.52 25.59
C PHE A 507 -6.80 -13.20 26.08
N LEU A 508 -7.84 -13.68 25.38
CA LEU A 508 -9.23 -13.44 25.79
C LEU A 508 -9.56 -14.07 27.16
N ASN A 509 -9.05 -15.26 27.45
CA ASN A 509 -9.40 -15.98 28.68
C ASN A 509 -8.53 -15.64 29.89
N SER A 510 -7.26 -15.29 29.67
CA SER A 510 -6.28 -15.03 30.74
C SER A 510 -5.88 -13.56 30.88
N GLY A 511 -6.18 -12.73 29.88
CA GLY A 511 -5.69 -11.35 29.77
C GLY A 511 -4.19 -11.23 29.43
N GLN A 512 -3.48 -12.35 29.28
CA GLN A 512 -2.06 -12.38 28.96
C GLN A 512 -1.81 -12.23 27.45
N SER A 513 -1.05 -11.20 27.08
CA SER A 513 -0.66 -10.90 25.71
C SER A 513 0.52 -11.76 25.25
N LEU A 514 0.27 -13.03 24.93
CA LEU A 514 1.30 -13.87 24.31
C LEU A 514 1.27 -13.71 22.79
N PRO A 515 2.40 -13.49 22.09
CA PRO A 515 2.48 -13.43 20.64
C PRO A 515 2.28 -14.81 20.03
N PRO A 516 1.80 -14.88 18.77
CA PRO A 516 1.75 -16.14 18.04
C PRO A 516 3.16 -16.72 17.84
N VAL A 517 3.26 -18.06 17.79
CA VAL A 517 4.53 -18.78 17.61
C VAL A 517 4.45 -19.63 16.35
N LEU A 518 5.45 -19.50 15.48
CA LEU A 518 5.67 -20.35 14.31
C LEU A 518 6.69 -21.42 14.69
N LYS A 519 6.30 -22.68 14.63
CA LYS A 519 7.13 -23.83 15.01
C LYS A 519 7.57 -24.58 13.76
N LEU A 520 8.87 -24.57 13.47
CA LEU A 520 9.50 -25.28 12.36
C LEU A 520 10.01 -26.63 12.87
N GLU A 521 9.43 -27.73 12.41
CA GLU A 521 9.70 -29.06 12.96
C GLU A 521 10.54 -29.95 12.04
N ASN A 522 11.40 -30.75 12.67
CA ASN A 522 12.12 -31.84 12.03
C ASN A 522 12.96 -31.37 10.84
N LEU A 523 14.02 -30.60 11.14
CA LEU A 523 15.01 -30.11 10.17
C LEU A 523 15.59 -31.26 9.32
N ASN A 524 15.51 -31.10 8.00
CA ASN A 524 16.16 -31.96 7.01
C ASN A 524 17.43 -31.28 6.49
N LEU A 525 18.59 -31.88 6.76
CA LEU A 525 19.89 -31.31 6.39
C LEU A 525 20.15 -31.29 4.87
N ASP A 526 19.61 -32.25 4.12
CA ASP A 526 19.76 -32.26 2.66
C ASP A 526 18.93 -31.16 2.01
N SER A 527 17.70 -30.94 2.48
CA SER A 527 16.88 -29.80 2.06
C SER A 527 17.55 -28.48 2.45
N ALA A 528 18.09 -28.37 3.67
CA ALA A 528 18.82 -27.18 4.10
C ALA A 528 20.00 -26.86 3.18
N ARG A 529 20.78 -27.87 2.78
CA ARG A 529 21.89 -27.69 1.84
C ARG A 529 21.41 -27.16 0.48
N ARG A 530 20.38 -27.78 -0.10
CA ARG A 530 19.80 -27.35 -1.39
C ARG A 530 19.29 -25.90 -1.32
N VAL A 531 18.62 -25.54 -0.24
CA VAL A 531 18.10 -24.18 -0.01
C VAL A 531 19.24 -23.16 0.08
N LEU A 532 20.28 -23.45 0.86
CA LEU A 532 21.43 -22.55 1.03
C LEU A 532 22.20 -22.38 -0.28
N ASP A 533 22.40 -23.46 -1.04
CA ASP A 533 23.02 -23.40 -2.37
C ASP A 533 22.18 -22.54 -3.32
N ALA A 534 20.86 -22.73 -3.36
CA ALA A 534 19.97 -21.94 -4.21
C ALA A 534 19.93 -20.44 -3.82
N LEU A 535 19.89 -20.14 -2.52
CA LEU A 535 19.99 -18.77 -2.01
C LEU A 535 21.32 -18.11 -2.43
N LYS A 536 22.42 -18.85 -2.34
CA LYS A 536 23.75 -18.38 -2.77
C LYS A 536 23.79 -18.14 -4.28
N ASP A 537 23.20 -19.03 -5.09
CA ASP A 537 23.16 -18.93 -6.54
C ASP A 537 22.39 -17.69 -7.02
N VAL A 538 21.28 -17.33 -6.36
CA VAL A 538 20.55 -16.08 -6.65
C VAL A 538 21.20 -14.83 -6.03
N GLY A 539 22.31 -15.00 -5.31
CA GLY A 539 23.08 -13.90 -4.71
C GLY A 539 22.48 -13.34 -3.42
N TRP A 540 21.63 -14.11 -2.72
CA TRP A 540 21.14 -13.73 -1.39
C TRP A 540 22.31 -13.58 -0.41
N SER A 541 22.22 -12.59 0.46
CA SER A 541 23.12 -12.48 1.61
C SER A 541 22.46 -11.71 2.74
N ARG A 542 22.86 -12.03 3.98
CA ARG A 542 22.35 -11.41 5.21
C ARG A 542 22.29 -9.88 5.11
N GLY A 543 21.24 -9.28 5.62
CA GLY A 543 21.02 -7.84 5.51
C GLY A 543 20.72 -7.34 4.08
N ALA A 544 20.36 -8.22 3.13
CA ALA A 544 19.97 -7.83 1.77
C ALA A 544 18.80 -6.82 1.74
N HIS A 545 17.87 -6.92 2.70
CA HIS A 545 16.80 -5.94 2.91
C HIS A 545 17.34 -4.50 3.08
N LYS A 546 18.49 -4.32 3.73
CA LYS A 546 19.17 -3.01 3.90
C LYS A 546 19.78 -2.47 2.61
N ARG A 547 19.90 -3.32 1.57
CA ARG A 547 20.45 -2.99 0.24
C ARG A 547 19.36 -2.84 -0.83
N GLY A 548 18.10 -2.69 -0.41
CA GLY A 548 16.96 -2.44 -1.30
C GLY A 548 16.43 -3.67 -2.03
N VAL A 549 16.77 -4.89 -1.59
CA VAL A 549 16.05 -6.09 -2.04
C VAL A 549 14.66 -6.05 -1.43
N MET A 550 13.63 -6.29 -2.25
CA MET A 550 12.20 -6.18 -1.89
C MET A 550 11.45 -7.49 -2.08
N GLU A 551 11.96 -8.38 -2.93
CA GLU A 551 11.31 -9.63 -3.31
C GLU A 551 12.38 -10.72 -3.50
N LEU A 552 12.10 -11.93 -3.00
CA LEU A 552 12.89 -13.16 -3.21
C LEU A 552 12.09 -14.20 -4.03
N LEU A 553 10.77 -14.16 -3.92
CA LEU A 553 9.81 -14.98 -4.64
C LEU A 553 8.73 -14.05 -5.19
N ASP A 554 8.26 -14.31 -6.40
CA ASP A 554 7.28 -13.42 -7.01
C ASP A 554 5.97 -13.34 -6.20
N THR A 555 5.38 -12.16 -6.20
CA THR A 555 4.21 -11.83 -5.38
C THR A 555 3.02 -12.74 -5.69
N PHE A 556 2.84 -13.12 -6.96
CA PHE A 556 1.74 -13.99 -7.36
C PHE A 556 1.91 -15.39 -6.75
N SER A 557 3.11 -15.96 -6.81
CA SER A 557 3.45 -17.24 -6.18
C SER A 557 3.25 -17.19 -4.67
N LEU A 558 3.66 -16.11 -4.00
CA LEU A 558 3.46 -15.96 -2.55
C LEU A 558 1.98 -15.92 -2.17
N ILE A 559 1.14 -15.19 -2.91
CA ILE A 559 -0.29 -15.05 -2.61
C ILE A 559 -1.06 -16.35 -2.89
N HIS A 560 -0.67 -17.11 -3.92
CA HIS A 560 -1.30 -18.38 -4.27
C HIS A 560 -0.75 -19.57 -3.48
N ASN A 561 0.35 -19.40 -2.76
CA ASN A 561 0.88 -20.43 -1.88
C ASN A 561 -0.07 -20.70 -0.71
N ASP A 562 -0.17 -21.96 -0.29
CA ASP A 562 -1.01 -22.38 0.83
C ASP A 562 -0.65 -21.65 2.15
N SER A 563 0.61 -21.22 2.30
CA SER A 563 1.08 -20.44 3.45
C SER A 563 0.45 -19.04 3.55
N HIS A 564 -0.05 -18.46 2.46
CA HIS A 564 -0.54 -17.07 2.43
C HIS A 564 -1.60 -16.80 3.50
N LYS A 565 -2.57 -17.71 3.64
CA LYS A 565 -3.64 -17.62 4.65
C LYS A 565 -3.09 -17.72 6.07
N VAL A 566 -2.09 -18.58 6.28
CA VAL A 566 -1.42 -18.77 7.57
C VAL A 566 -0.70 -17.50 7.98
N VAL A 567 0.07 -16.92 7.05
CA VAL A 567 0.80 -15.67 7.28
C VAL A 567 -0.16 -14.51 7.54
N CYS A 568 -1.25 -14.39 6.77
CA CYS A 568 -2.28 -13.39 7.02
C CYS A 568 -2.86 -13.46 8.43
N ARG A 569 -3.16 -14.68 8.90
CA ARG A 569 -3.69 -14.89 10.26
C ARG A 569 -2.63 -14.63 11.33
N TYR A 570 -1.41 -15.10 11.13
CA TYR A 570 -0.27 -14.84 12.02
C TYR A 570 -0.05 -13.34 12.19
N ASN A 571 0.04 -12.58 11.10
CA ASN A 571 0.28 -11.14 11.14
C ASN A 571 -0.89 -10.38 11.75
N SER A 572 -2.14 -10.70 11.40
CA SER A 572 -3.29 -10.06 12.05
C SER A 572 -3.33 -10.33 13.54
N ASN A 573 -3.00 -11.55 13.96
CA ASN A 573 -2.92 -11.89 15.37
C ASN A 573 -1.82 -11.07 16.08
N LEU A 574 -0.63 -11.02 15.50
CA LEU A 574 0.50 -10.25 16.00
C LEU A 574 0.15 -8.75 16.13
N MET A 575 -0.45 -8.15 15.10
CA MET A 575 -0.85 -6.74 15.11
C MET A 575 -1.90 -6.43 16.19
N LEU A 576 -2.87 -7.32 16.42
CA LEU A 576 -3.89 -7.13 17.47
C LEU A 576 -3.28 -7.22 18.88
N ILE A 577 -2.35 -8.15 19.09
CA ILE A 577 -1.63 -8.31 20.36
C ILE A 577 -0.77 -7.07 20.64
N TRP A 578 0.02 -6.63 19.65
CA TRP A 578 0.81 -5.40 19.74
C TRP A 578 -0.06 -4.16 19.97
N SER A 579 -1.20 -4.05 19.29
CA SER A 579 -2.17 -2.96 19.49
C SER A 579 -2.75 -2.94 20.90
N SER A 580 -3.07 -4.11 21.46
CA SER A 580 -3.59 -4.22 22.83
C SER A 580 -2.57 -3.78 23.86
N ASP A 581 -1.33 -4.21 23.71
CA ASP A 581 -0.26 -3.80 24.61
C ASP A 581 0.00 -2.29 24.54
N LEU A 582 0.07 -1.75 23.32
CA LEU A 582 0.26 -0.33 23.08
C LEU A 582 -0.87 0.54 23.69
N LEU A 583 -2.11 0.08 23.57
CA LEU A 583 -3.26 0.74 24.19
C LEU A 583 -3.16 0.74 25.72
N LYS A 584 -2.74 -0.38 26.35
CA LYS A 584 -2.50 -0.44 27.81
C LYS A 584 -1.44 0.58 28.22
N GLN A 585 -0.34 0.67 27.46
CA GLN A 585 0.72 1.63 27.73
C GLN A 585 0.22 3.09 27.64
N ILE A 586 -0.57 3.43 26.60
CA ILE A 586 -1.14 4.77 26.45
C ILE A 586 -2.07 5.13 27.62
N LYS A 587 -2.93 4.20 28.05
CA LYS A 587 -3.81 4.40 29.21
C LYS A 587 -3.01 4.63 30.50
N ASN A 588 -1.96 3.84 30.73
CA ASN A 588 -1.07 4.02 31.88
C ASN A 588 -0.37 5.39 31.89
N VAL A 589 0.11 5.86 30.73
CA VAL A 589 0.73 7.20 30.60
C VAL A 589 -0.28 8.31 30.94
N ARG A 590 -1.55 8.13 30.58
CA ARG A 590 -2.63 9.09 30.87
C ARG A 590 -3.04 9.11 32.34
N GLU A 591 -3.13 7.94 32.98
CA GLU A 591 -3.56 7.80 34.36
C GLU A 591 -2.45 8.13 35.38
N ASN A 592 -1.16 8.06 34.98
CA ASN A 592 -0.03 8.28 35.88
C ASN A 592 1.05 9.23 35.29
N PRO A 593 1.05 10.52 35.68
CA PRO A 593 2.03 11.50 35.20
C PRO A 593 3.49 11.19 35.58
N ILE A 594 3.73 10.40 36.64
CA ILE A 594 5.08 9.95 37.04
C ILE A 594 5.61 8.96 36.00
N TYR A 595 4.75 8.09 35.48
CA TYR A 595 5.11 7.15 34.41
C TYR A 595 5.52 7.89 33.14
N LEU A 596 4.88 9.03 32.82
CA LEU A 596 5.31 9.88 31.72
C LEU A 596 6.73 10.45 31.94
N ALA A 597 7.11 10.77 33.17
CA ALA A 597 8.46 11.24 33.50
C ALA A 597 9.51 10.13 33.37
N ASP A 598 9.19 8.91 33.80
CA ASP A 598 10.06 7.73 33.64
C ASP A 598 10.19 7.28 32.19
N LEU A 599 9.09 7.28 31.43
CA LEU A 599 9.11 6.99 29.99
C LEU A 599 9.95 8.03 29.24
N LYS A 600 9.81 9.33 29.59
CA LYS A 600 10.68 10.40 29.07
C LYS A 600 12.14 10.21 29.45
N LYS A 601 12.44 9.56 30.58
CA LYS A 601 13.80 9.25 31.03
C LYS A 601 14.38 8.03 30.30
N GLN A 602 13.58 7.01 30.01
CA GLN A 602 13.97 5.85 29.18
C GLN A 602 14.16 6.23 27.70
N LEU A 603 13.40 7.21 27.23
CA LEU A 603 13.49 7.78 25.89
C LEU A 603 14.58 8.85 25.76
N ARG A 604 15.20 9.34 26.84
CA ARG A 604 16.46 10.12 26.79
C ARG A 604 17.64 9.17 26.77
#